data_AF-A0A6A7KXN3-F1
#
_entry.id   AF-A0A6A7KXN3-F1
#
_cell.length_a   1.000
_cell.length_b   1.000
_cell.length_c   1.000
_cell.angle_alpha   90.00
_cell.angle_beta   90.00
_cell.angle_gamma   90.00
#
_symmetry.space_group_name_H-M   'P 1'
#
loop_
_entity.id
_entity.type
_entity.pdbx_description
1 polymer ?
#
loop_
_entity_poly.entity_id
_entity_poly.type
_entity_poly.pdbx_seq_one_letter_code
_entity_poly.pdbx_strand_id
1 'polypeptide(L)'
;MLRSKRFSGKPRPEAAARNSPPFDNGETSEGVATLQGAFIDLGFPMPVSTAKGRGEPDGIFGSETRATIKRFQQQNGLVSDGIAGANTMRRLDEIYLVRESRSRLTFDERHFEISTARPKA
;
A
#
# COMPACT_ATOMS: atom_id res chain seq x y z
N MET A 1 7.23 -6.87 12.06
CA MET A 1 7.67 -5.95 10.98
C MET A 1 6.74 -6.11 9.80
N LEU A 2 6.68 -5.10 8.92
CA LEU A 2 5.93 -5.18 7.66
C LEU A 2 6.72 -6.02 6.64
N ARG A 3 6.05 -6.68 5.71
CA ARG A 3 6.66 -7.71 4.85
C ARG A 3 6.54 -7.43 3.36
N SER A 4 5.59 -6.61 2.94
CA SER A 4 5.43 -6.24 1.53
C SER A 4 6.62 -5.40 1.05
N LYS A 5 6.96 -5.47 -0.25
CA LYS A 5 7.97 -4.59 -0.86
C LYS A 5 7.61 -3.11 -0.69
N ARG A 6 6.32 -2.79 -0.59
CA ARG A 6 5.84 -1.42 -0.40
C ARG A 6 6.28 -0.81 0.91
N PHE A 7 6.33 -1.59 2.00
CA PHE A 7 6.54 -1.06 3.36
C PHE A 7 7.70 -1.67 4.14
N SER A 8 8.15 -2.88 3.81
CA SER A 8 9.25 -3.54 4.52
C SER A 8 10.55 -2.75 4.45
N GLY A 9 11.29 -2.67 5.57
CA GLY A 9 12.56 -1.96 5.65
C GLY A 9 12.45 -0.43 5.70
N LYS A 10 11.25 0.14 5.55
CA LYS A 10 11.03 1.59 5.64
C LYS A 10 10.79 1.99 7.11
N PRO A 11 11.67 2.80 7.73
CA PRO A 11 11.61 3.07 9.17
C PRO A 11 10.27 3.65 9.63
N ARG A 12 9.73 4.61 8.86
CA ARG A 12 8.53 5.36 9.27
C ARG A 12 7.23 4.52 9.21
N PRO A 13 6.91 3.80 8.11
CA PRO A 13 5.83 2.81 8.09
C PRO A 13 5.97 1.72 9.15
N GLU A 14 7.18 1.22 9.42
CA GLU A 14 7.40 0.23 10.46
C GLU A 14 7.13 0.78 11.87
N ALA A 15 7.51 2.04 12.14
CA ALA A 15 7.19 2.72 13.38
C ALA A 15 5.68 2.86 13.57
N ALA A 16 4.94 3.26 12.52
CA ALA A 16 3.48 3.33 12.56
C ALA A 16 2.82 1.96 12.81
N ALA A 17 3.37 0.89 12.21
CA ALA A 17 2.90 -0.47 12.45
C ALA A 17 3.09 -0.94 13.91
N ARG A 18 3.98 -0.30 14.67
CA ARG A 18 4.20 -0.50 16.10
C ARG A 18 3.51 0.54 16.98
N ASN A 19 2.68 1.42 16.41
CA ASN A 19 2.09 2.60 17.09
C ASN A 19 3.14 3.50 17.75
N SER A 20 4.31 3.68 17.14
CA SER A 20 5.46 4.33 17.77
C SER A 20 6.13 5.42 16.90
N PRO A 21 5.45 6.53 16.55
CA PRO A 21 4.02 6.81 16.68
C PRO A 21 3.24 6.34 15.42
N PRO A 22 1.90 6.21 15.49
CA PRO A 22 1.09 6.08 14.28
C PRO A 22 1.25 7.31 13.37
N PHE A 23 0.83 7.22 12.10
CA PHE A 23 0.69 8.44 11.29
C PHE A 23 -0.57 9.19 11.69
N ASP A 24 -0.46 10.51 11.83
CA ASP A 24 -1.56 11.41 12.16
C ASP A 24 -1.40 12.77 11.46
N ASN A 25 -2.44 13.59 11.54
CA ASN A 25 -2.50 14.93 10.98
C ASN A 25 -1.29 15.79 11.32
N GLY A 26 -0.79 16.51 10.33
CA GLY A 26 0.31 17.46 10.47
C GLY A 26 1.70 16.84 10.25
N GLU A 27 1.81 15.52 10.12
CA GLU A 27 3.07 14.90 9.73
C GLU A 27 3.42 15.23 8.28
N THR A 28 4.70 15.53 8.02
CA THR A 28 5.27 15.57 6.66
C THR A 28 6.49 14.67 6.62
N SER A 29 6.46 13.62 5.80
CA SER A 29 7.56 12.65 5.69
C SER A 29 7.48 11.81 4.41
N GLU A 30 8.60 11.19 4.00
CA GLU A 30 8.60 10.20 2.93
C GLU A 30 7.71 8.99 3.26
N GLY A 31 7.54 8.70 4.57
CA GLY A 31 6.63 7.65 5.04
C GLY A 31 5.17 7.98 4.73
N VAL A 32 4.77 9.25 4.87
CA VAL A 32 3.44 9.71 4.47
C VAL A 32 3.28 9.61 2.95
N ALA A 33 4.29 9.99 2.16
CA ALA A 33 4.21 9.85 0.69
C ALA A 33 4.05 8.38 0.28
N THR A 34 4.77 7.47 0.95
CA THR A 34 4.63 6.02 0.77
C THR A 34 3.21 5.54 1.10
N LEU A 35 2.62 6.05 2.19
CA LEU A 35 1.27 5.72 2.63
C LEU A 35 0.20 6.25 1.63
N GLN A 36 0.30 7.50 1.22
CA GLN A 36 -0.61 8.12 0.24
C GLN A 36 -0.55 7.39 -1.09
N GLY A 37 0.66 7.16 -1.61
CA GLY A 37 0.87 6.35 -2.81
C GLY A 37 0.24 4.97 -2.66
N ALA A 38 0.30 4.38 -1.47
CA ALA A 38 -0.29 3.08 -1.26
C ALA A 38 -1.82 3.10 -1.40
N PHE A 39 -2.48 4.11 -0.85
CA PHE A 39 -3.91 4.29 -1.05
C PHE A 39 -4.27 4.54 -2.52
N ILE A 40 -3.47 5.32 -3.23
CA ILE A 40 -3.67 5.59 -4.67
C ILE A 40 -3.63 4.28 -5.48
N ASP A 41 -2.65 3.40 -5.27
CA ASP A 41 -2.57 2.12 -6.01
C ASP A 41 -3.74 1.16 -5.68
N LEU A 42 -4.36 1.33 -4.51
CA LEU A 42 -5.56 0.61 -4.09
C LEU A 42 -6.86 1.22 -4.63
N GLY A 43 -6.77 2.31 -5.40
CA GLY A 43 -7.93 2.96 -6.02
C GLY A 43 -8.59 4.02 -5.15
N PHE A 44 -7.91 4.53 -4.12
CA PHE A 44 -8.36 5.69 -3.35
C PHE A 44 -7.71 6.95 -3.94
N PRO A 45 -8.41 7.73 -4.78
CA PRO A 45 -7.84 8.92 -5.39
C PRO A 45 -7.55 9.99 -4.33
N MET A 46 -6.42 10.69 -4.49
CA MET A 46 -5.97 11.74 -3.58
C MET A 46 -5.50 12.99 -4.36
N PRO A 47 -6.41 13.66 -5.11
CA PRO A 47 -6.05 14.76 -6.00
C PRO A 47 -5.41 15.96 -5.29
N VAL A 48 -5.73 16.22 -4.01
CA VAL A 48 -5.10 17.31 -3.25
C VAL A 48 -3.64 16.97 -2.95
N SER A 49 -3.39 15.75 -2.48
CA SER A 49 -2.07 15.26 -2.12
C SER A 49 -1.16 15.05 -3.33
N THR A 50 -1.72 14.93 -4.54
CA THR A 50 -0.94 14.80 -5.78
C THR A 50 -0.88 16.08 -6.62
N ALA A 51 -1.55 17.16 -6.19
CA ALA A 51 -1.73 18.37 -7.00
C ALA A 51 -0.40 19.05 -7.37
N LYS A 52 0.61 18.97 -6.50
CA LYS A 52 1.89 19.67 -6.66
C LYS A 52 2.96 18.86 -7.40
N GLY A 53 2.84 17.53 -7.40
CA GLY A 53 3.94 16.60 -7.72
C GLY A 53 3.89 15.95 -9.09
N ARG A 54 3.27 16.55 -10.12
CA ARG A 54 3.02 15.88 -11.42
C ARG A 54 2.33 14.51 -11.28
N GLY A 55 1.46 14.36 -10.26
CA GLY A 55 0.79 13.10 -9.94
C GLY A 55 1.44 12.29 -8.81
N GLU A 56 2.61 12.69 -8.31
CA GLU A 56 3.25 12.06 -7.15
C GLU A 56 2.67 12.59 -5.83
N PRO A 57 2.57 11.74 -4.78
CA PRO A 57 2.11 12.17 -3.46
C PRO A 57 3.06 13.18 -2.79
N ASP A 58 2.49 14.18 -2.15
CA ASP A 58 3.21 15.29 -1.52
C ASP A 58 3.88 14.96 -0.18
N GLY A 59 3.53 13.82 0.42
CA GLY A 59 4.03 13.40 1.72
C GLY A 59 3.50 14.22 2.90
N ILE A 60 2.39 14.93 2.73
CA ILE A 60 1.76 15.75 3.77
C ILE A 60 0.48 15.09 4.28
N PHE A 61 0.46 14.76 5.57
CA PHE A 61 -0.73 14.19 6.20
C PHE A 61 -1.74 15.30 6.52
N GLY A 62 -2.50 15.67 5.50
CA GLY A 62 -3.59 16.65 5.58
C GLY A 62 -4.97 16.00 5.74
N SER A 63 -6.01 16.84 5.59
CA SER A 63 -7.42 16.43 5.70
C SER A 63 -7.82 15.34 4.71
N GLU A 64 -7.32 15.40 3.47
CA GLU A 64 -7.57 14.37 2.44
C GLU A 64 -6.97 13.02 2.85
N THR A 65 -5.73 13.00 3.33
CA THR A 65 -5.06 11.78 3.80
C THR A 65 -5.86 11.13 4.94
N ARG A 66 -6.29 11.93 5.93
CA ARG A 66 -7.14 11.45 7.02
C ARG A 66 -8.47 10.87 6.54
N ALA A 67 -9.14 11.55 5.60
CA ALA A 67 -10.41 11.10 5.05
C ALA A 67 -10.26 9.78 4.27
N THR A 68 -9.17 9.63 3.50
CA THR A 68 -8.84 8.40 2.79
C THR A 68 -8.58 7.24 3.74
N ILE A 69 -7.84 7.48 4.83
CA ILE A 69 -7.61 6.45 5.86
C ILE A 69 -8.94 6.01 6.49
N LYS A 70 -9.83 6.95 6.84
CA LYS A 70 -11.17 6.60 7.36
C LYS A 70 -11.95 5.71 6.39
N ARG A 71 -11.97 6.07 5.10
CA ARG A 71 -12.63 5.26 4.07
C ARG A 71 -12.04 3.86 3.98
N PHE A 72 -10.71 3.75 3.95
CA PHE A 72 -10.02 2.47 3.96
C PHE A 72 -10.35 1.64 5.20
N GLN A 73 -10.33 2.26 6.37
CA GLN A 73 -10.66 1.61 7.63
C GLN A 73 -12.09 1.06 7.61
N GLN A 74 -13.07 1.86 7.19
CA GLN A 74 -14.47 1.44 7.03
C GLN A 74 -14.61 0.25 6.09
N GLN A 75 -13.99 0.32 4.90
CA GLN A 75 -14.04 -0.76 3.91
C GLN A 75 -13.38 -2.07 4.38
N ASN A 76 -12.52 -2.00 5.39
CA ASN A 76 -11.79 -3.15 5.92
C ASN A 76 -12.23 -3.55 7.34
N GLY A 77 -13.36 -3.04 7.83
CA GLY A 77 -13.90 -3.40 9.14
C GLY A 77 -13.02 -2.95 10.32
N LEU A 78 -12.23 -1.89 10.14
CA LEU A 78 -11.39 -1.30 11.18
C LEU A 78 -12.10 -0.12 11.83
N VAL A 79 -11.64 0.27 13.03
CA VAL A 79 -12.05 1.52 13.66
C VAL A 79 -11.66 2.70 12.76
N SER A 80 -12.64 3.52 12.38
CA SER A 80 -12.52 4.61 11.40
C SER A 80 -12.07 5.94 12.04
N ASP A 81 -10.98 5.93 12.80
CA ASP A 81 -10.44 7.12 13.49
C ASP A 81 -9.67 8.08 12.55
N GLY A 82 -9.25 7.59 11.38
CA GLY A 82 -8.43 8.31 10.41
C GLY A 82 -6.93 8.33 10.73
N ILE A 83 -6.49 7.50 11.66
CA ILE A 83 -5.09 7.37 12.09
C ILE A 83 -4.51 6.09 11.48
N ALA A 84 -3.33 6.17 10.86
CA ALA A 84 -2.67 4.97 10.35
C ALA A 84 -1.71 4.40 11.39
N GLY A 85 -2.27 3.66 12.34
CA GLY A 85 -1.55 2.86 13.33
C GLY A 85 -1.43 1.37 12.95
N ALA A 86 -1.16 0.52 13.94
CA ALA A 86 -0.85 -0.89 13.77
C ALA A 86 -1.87 -1.68 12.94
N ASN A 87 -3.16 -1.47 13.17
CA ASN A 87 -4.22 -2.19 12.44
C ASN A 87 -4.29 -1.75 10.97
N THR A 88 -4.26 -0.43 10.72
CA THR A 88 -4.26 0.14 9.38
C THR A 88 -3.04 -0.32 8.58
N MET A 89 -1.83 -0.22 9.17
CA MET A 89 -0.58 -0.58 8.51
C MET A 89 -0.47 -2.08 8.22
N ARG A 90 -0.88 -2.95 9.16
CA ARG A 90 -0.92 -4.41 8.92
C ARG A 90 -1.87 -4.78 7.80
N ARG A 91 -3.06 -4.16 7.79
CA ARG A 91 -4.05 -4.44 6.75
C ARG A 91 -3.57 -4.00 5.37
N LEU A 92 -2.94 -2.83 5.25
CA LEU A 92 -2.29 -2.40 4.02
C LEU A 92 -1.21 -3.40 3.59
N ASP A 93 -0.32 -3.79 4.50
CA ASP A 93 0.77 -4.73 4.20
C ASP A 93 0.27 -6.08 3.68
N GLU A 94 -0.78 -6.64 4.27
CA GLU A 94 -1.42 -7.87 3.81
C GLU A 94 -1.96 -7.76 2.39
N ILE A 95 -2.65 -6.65 2.06
CA ILE A 95 -3.19 -6.42 0.71
C ILE A 95 -2.05 -6.36 -0.31
N TYR A 96 -0.95 -5.67 0.03
CA TYR A 96 0.21 -5.58 -0.86
C TYR A 96 0.93 -6.91 -1.05
N LEU A 97 1.11 -7.71 0.03
CA LEU A 97 1.67 -9.06 -0.07
C LEU A 97 0.87 -9.95 -1.02
N VAL A 98 -0.46 -9.90 -0.94
CA VAL A 98 -1.33 -10.67 -1.84
C VAL A 98 -1.19 -10.19 -3.27
N ARG A 99 -1.18 -8.87 -3.53
CA ARG A 99 -0.99 -8.31 -4.88
C ARG A 99 0.35 -8.72 -5.49
N GLU A 100 1.43 -8.67 -4.71
CA GLU A 100 2.78 -9.07 -5.12
C GLU A 100 2.92 -10.58 -5.39
N SER A 101 2.12 -11.41 -4.71
CA SER A 101 2.10 -12.85 -4.95
C SER A 101 1.32 -13.17 -6.23
N ARG A 102 0.18 -12.50 -6.43
CA ARG A 102 -0.64 -12.64 -7.65
C ARG A 102 0.10 -12.17 -8.90
N SER A 103 0.86 -11.08 -8.83
CA SER A 103 1.66 -10.60 -9.97
C SER A 103 2.78 -11.56 -10.38
N ARG A 104 3.30 -12.37 -9.44
CA ARG A 104 4.30 -13.41 -9.73
C ARG A 104 3.67 -14.61 -10.42
N LEU A 105 2.48 -15.04 -9.97
CA LEU A 105 1.76 -16.17 -10.56
C LEU A 105 1.32 -15.90 -12.01
N THR A 106 0.95 -14.66 -12.35
CA THR A 106 0.60 -14.29 -13.73
C THR A 106 1.80 -14.27 -14.70
N PHE A 107 3.03 -14.32 -14.18
CA PHE A 107 4.24 -14.31 -15.01
C PHE A 107 4.70 -15.72 -15.38
N ASP A 108 4.49 -16.71 -14.51
CA ASP A 108 4.88 -18.12 -14.76
C ASP A 108 4.00 -18.82 -15.80
N GLU A 109 2.76 -18.37 -16.05
CA GLU A 109 1.88 -18.98 -17.07
C GLU A 109 2.28 -18.66 -18.53
N ARG A 110 3.20 -17.71 -18.76
CA ARG A 110 3.68 -17.37 -20.13
C ARG A 110 4.97 -18.07 -20.55
N HIS A 111 5.49 -19.00 -19.75
CA HIS A 111 6.76 -19.71 -20.03
C HIS A 111 6.64 -21.24 -20.21
N PHE A 112 5.43 -21.80 -20.29
CA PHE A 112 5.24 -23.22 -20.57
C PHE A 112 4.62 -23.45 -21.96
N GLU A 113 5.35 -23.10 -23.03
CA GLU A 113 5.14 -23.73 -24.33
C GLU A 113 5.69 -25.17 -24.27
N ILE A 114 4.80 -26.09 -23.90
CA ILE A 114 4.64 -27.45 -24.42
C ILE A 114 5.90 -28.10 -25.01
N SER A 115 6.72 -28.76 -24.16
CA SER A 115 7.55 -29.88 -24.61
C SER A 115 6.67 -31.13 -24.75
N THR A 116 5.93 -31.22 -25.85
CA THR A 116 5.35 -32.50 -26.30
C THR A 116 5.49 -32.64 -27.81
N ALA A 117 6.72 -32.65 -28.31
CA ALA A 117 7.01 -33.37 -29.54
C ALA A 117 7.13 -34.87 -29.20
N ARG A 118 6.04 -35.63 -29.36
CA ARG A 118 6.09 -37.10 -29.47
C ARG A 118 6.33 -37.49 -30.94
N PRO A 119 7.08 -38.59 -31.19
CA PRO A 119 7.56 -38.95 -32.52
C PRO A 119 6.46 -39.63 -33.36
N LYS A 120 6.60 -39.57 -34.68
CA LYS A 120 5.95 -40.52 -35.59
C LYS A 120 6.96 -41.13 -36.55
N ALA A 121 6.73 -42.41 -36.76
CA ALA A 121 7.55 -43.44 -37.41
C ALA A 121 7.92 -43.17 -38.87
#